data_AF-A0A814B3J6-F1
#
_entry.id   AF-A0A814B3J6-F1
#
_cell.length_a   1.000
_cell.length_b   1.000
_cell.length_c   1.000
_cell.angle_alpha   90.00
_cell.angle_beta   90.00
_cell.angle_gamma   90.00
#
_symmetry.space_group_name_H-M   'P 1'
#
loop_
_entity.id
_entity.type
_entity.pdbx_description
1 polymer ?
#
loop_
_entity_poly.entity_id
_entity_poly.type
_entity_poly.pdbx_seq_one_letter_code
_entity_poly.pdbx_strand_id
1 'polypeptide(L)'
;MNVNSSILSIVFHTNSTETESWFIPVDILMIICTILVIILATLFVLVIIFDKTCHTISMMLISNSCLTAIVLGCISFSLSLFTLENDIKQIYYEDSFCAFRAYMNYALSAAFMFSFSLQAFYRYIVVVYRTHLFLQSIKFQVLLISLTWIFSFTYPLVIIFTDRIIYNIDNQICQLPLRLSFSLIFGAFCLVERVKNTIDDKHFVLTSSGLMLTSDHPSHARDYVRYYLGPMSSNIGYQLIKLVRGQCKGTGFAEASGGLDLYTYLKQPENQDYLRLYNGVMTCLSTYTGDKLITGVDFGRFETLVDLGGSRGTFLAEILQHYPNIRRGFIFDLPQCIAEVKSADEFESRQITSSRYTFVAGDMTDSSTIPQANAYILKYILHLFNDEICVNVLSSIRKANEQRTDTLLTIFIVEHIIFSDGTISNWQAHGFDIGMTAYGGARERTEQEYQVLLEKAGFQLKKLYPIQAPDSIIEAIFIK
;
A
#
# COMPACT_ATOMS: atom_id res chain seq x y z
N MET A 1 -50.76 -16.59 29.11
CA MET A 1 -49.95 -16.21 30.29
C MET A 1 -49.48 -17.48 30.99
N ASN A 2 -48.25 -17.91 30.71
CA ASN A 2 -47.38 -18.79 31.51
C ASN A 2 -46.30 -19.44 30.62
N VAL A 3 -45.49 -18.59 29.99
CA VAL A 3 -44.23 -18.99 29.36
C VAL A 3 -43.20 -18.06 29.98
N ASN A 4 -42.64 -18.39 31.16
CA ASN A 4 -41.48 -17.64 31.70
C ASN A 4 -40.74 -18.23 32.92
N SER A 5 -40.82 -19.53 33.22
CA SER A 5 -40.00 -20.09 34.32
C SER A 5 -39.22 -21.36 33.99
N SER A 6 -39.46 -21.99 32.84
CA SER A 6 -38.83 -23.26 32.47
C SER A 6 -37.52 -23.13 31.67
N ILE A 7 -37.27 -22.00 31.00
CA ILE A 7 -36.04 -21.81 30.20
C ILE A 7 -34.85 -21.42 31.10
N LEU A 8 -35.09 -20.66 32.17
CA LEU A 8 -34.05 -20.27 33.12
C LEU A 8 -33.61 -21.39 34.08
N SER A 9 -34.46 -22.39 34.34
CA SER A 9 -34.11 -23.51 35.21
C SER A 9 -33.20 -24.55 34.53
N ILE A 10 -33.20 -24.62 33.19
CA ILE A 10 -32.34 -25.53 32.42
C ILE A 10 -30.86 -25.08 32.46
N VAL A 11 -30.60 -23.77 32.64
CA VAL A 11 -29.23 -23.23 32.68
C VAL A 11 -28.50 -23.53 34.00
N PHE A 12 -29.22 -23.89 35.08
CA PHE A 12 -28.63 -23.97 36.43
C PHE A 12 -28.85 -25.29 37.18
N HIS A 13 -29.48 -26.30 36.59
CA HIS A 13 -29.57 -27.63 37.21
C HIS A 13 -28.63 -28.64 36.56
N THR A 14 -27.42 -28.73 37.14
CA THR A 14 -26.49 -29.83 36.93
C THR A 14 -26.89 -31.02 37.80
N ASN A 15 -27.58 -32.00 37.21
CA ASN A 15 -27.61 -33.36 37.75
C ASN A 15 -27.36 -34.36 36.62
N SER A 16 -26.12 -34.88 36.64
CA SER A 16 -25.69 -36.22 36.22
C SER A 16 -26.47 -36.91 35.10
N THR A 17 -25.99 -36.76 33.84
CA THR A 17 -25.57 -37.84 32.92
C THR A 17 -25.11 -37.22 31.58
N GLU A 18 -23.80 -37.31 31.29
CA GLU A 18 -23.15 -37.36 29.96
C GLU A 18 -23.66 -36.54 28.75
N THR A 19 -24.29 -35.38 28.94
CA THR A 19 -24.39 -34.35 27.88
C THR A 19 -23.60 -33.12 28.31
N GLU A 20 -22.63 -32.70 27.49
CA GLU A 20 -21.82 -31.53 27.82
C GLU A 20 -22.75 -30.31 27.91
N SER A 21 -22.89 -29.72 29.11
CA SER A 21 -23.98 -28.77 29.43
C SER A 21 -23.91 -27.41 28.69
N TRP A 22 -22.99 -27.25 27.73
CA TRP A 22 -22.75 -26.02 27.00
C TRP A 22 -23.41 -25.97 25.61
N PHE A 23 -23.90 -27.11 25.07
CA PHE A 23 -24.55 -27.16 23.76
C PHE A 23 -25.84 -26.34 23.69
N ILE A 24 -26.73 -26.46 24.69
CA ILE A 24 -27.99 -25.69 24.75
C ILE A 24 -27.73 -24.16 24.74
N PRO A 25 -26.82 -23.60 25.59
CA PRO A 25 -26.43 -22.20 25.47
C PRO A 25 -25.88 -21.78 24.10
N VAL A 26 -25.11 -22.63 23.43
CA VAL A 26 -24.53 -22.35 22.11
C VAL A 26 -25.61 -22.32 21.02
N ASP A 27 -26.56 -23.25 21.04
CA ASP A 27 -27.67 -23.27 20.09
C ASP A 27 -28.57 -22.03 20.24
N ILE A 28 -28.85 -21.62 21.48
CA ILE A 28 -29.58 -20.38 21.76
C ILE A 28 -28.83 -19.16 21.20
N LEU A 29 -27.50 -19.09 21.39
CA LEU A 29 -26.68 -18.01 20.86
C LEU A 29 -26.70 -17.99 19.33
N MET A 30 -26.59 -19.17 18.68
CA MET A 30 -26.66 -19.31 17.22
C MET A 30 -28.01 -18.86 16.67
N ILE A 31 -29.11 -19.16 17.36
CA ILE A 31 -30.46 -18.68 17.02
C ILE A 31 -30.52 -17.15 17.09
N ILE A 32 -29.99 -16.54 18.16
CA ILE A 32 -29.98 -15.08 18.31
C ILE A 32 -29.17 -14.42 17.20
N CYS A 33 -27.97 -14.93 16.92
CA CYS A 33 -27.11 -14.41 15.86
C CYS A 33 -27.75 -14.52 14.48
N THR A 34 -28.40 -15.65 14.17
CA THR A 34 -29.08 -15.86 12.88
C THR A 34 -30.29 -14.94 12.72
N ILE A 35 -31.10 -14.75 13.77
CA ILE A 35 -32.20 -13.78 13.75
C ILE A 35 -31.69 -12.36 13.44
N LEU A 36 -30.61 -11.93 14.11
CA LEU A 36 -30.01 -10.61 13.88
C LEU A 36 -29.53 -10.43 12.44
N VAL A 37 -28.88 -11.45 11.87
CA VAL A 37 -28.42 -11.44 10.48
C VAL A 37 -29.60 -11.30 9.51
N ILE A 38 -30.68 -12.08 9.71
CA ILE A 38 -31.89 -12.00 8.86
C ILE A 38 -32.50 -10.60 8.94
N ILE A 39 -32.66 -10.05 10.14
CA ILE A 39 -33.27 -8.73 10.37
C ILE A 39 -32.44 -7.65 9.66
N LEU A 40 -31.13 -7.60 9.91
CA LEU A 40 -30.24 -6.61 9.32
C LEU A 40 -30.22 -6.72 7.80
N ALA A 41 -30.05 -7.93 7.26
CA ALA A 41 -30.03 -8.14 5.82
C ALA A 41 -31.37 -7.76 5.16
N THR A 42 -32.50 -8.05 5.81
CA THR A 42 -33.83 -7.63 5.35
C THR A 42 -33.95 -6.11 5.33
N LEU A 43 -33.52 -5.42 6.39
CA LEU A 43 -33.53 -3.96 6.45
C LEU A 43 -32.69 -3.34 5.32
N PHE A 44 -31.49 -3.87 5.07
CA PHE A 44 -30.64 -3.41 3.96
C PHE A 44 -31.31 -3.63 2.59
N VAL A 45 -31.95 -4.77 2.37
CA VAL A 45 -32.70 -5.03 1.12
C VAL A 45 -33.87 -4.06 0.98
N LEU A 46 -34.63 -3.80 2.05
CA LEU A 46 -35.74 -2.84 2.02
C LEU A 46 -35.24 -1.43 1.72
N VAL A 47 -34.13 -0.98 2.31
CA VAL A 47 -33.50 0.30 2.00
C VAL A 47 -33.15 0.37 0.51
N ILE A 48 -32.51 -0.66 -0.04
CA ILE A 48 -32.13 -0.70 -1.46
C ILE A 48 -33.36 -0.70 -2.38
N ILE A 49 -34.46 -1.34 -1.99
CA ILE A 49 -35.71 -1.38 -2.79
C ILE A 49 -36.45 -0.04 -2.77
N PHE A 50 -36.52 0.64 -1.62
CA PHE A 50 -37.32 1.85 -1.46
C PHE A 50 -36.56 3.13 -1.76
N ASP A 51 -35.24 3.15 -1.57
CA ASP A 51 -34.40 4.30 -1.87
C ASP A 51 -33.84 4.23 -3.30
N LYS A 52 -34.42 5.04 -4.20
CA LYS A 52 -33.96 5.14 -5.59
C LYS A 52 -32.51 5.58 -5.72
N THR A 53 -31.93 6.26 -4.74
CA THR A 53 -30.51 6.64 -4.76
C THR A 53 -29.59 5.42 -4.61
N CYS A 54 -30.11 4.33 -4.03
CA CYS A 54 -29.42 3.05 -3.90
C CYS A 54 -29.53 2.18 -5.16
N HIS A 55 -30.21 2.59 -6.23
CA HIS A 55 -30.31 1.81 -7.48
C HIS A 55 -29.05 1.92 -8.34
N THR A 56 -27.88 1.75 -7.72
CA THR A 56 -26.59 1.67 -8.41
C THR A 56 -26.16 0.22 -8.53
N ILE A 57 -25.32 -0.05 -9.53
CA ILE A 57 -24.79 -1.39 -9.79
C ILE A 57 -24.10 -2.01 -8.56
N SER A 58 -23.29 -1.23 -7.84
CA SER A 58 -22.59 -1.68 -6.64
C SER A 58 -23.56 -2.06 -5.51
N MET A 59 -24.65 -1.31 -5.35
CA MET A 59 -25.68 -1.58 -4.34
C MET A 59 -26.52 -2.81 -4.70
N MET A 60 -26.76 -3.08 -5.99
CA MET A 60 -27.41 -4.34 -6.41
C MET A 60 -26.57 -5.58 -6.04
N LEU A 61 -25.24 -5.49 -6.08
CA LEU A 61 -24.35 -6.58 -5.65
C LEU A 61 -24.37 -6.79 -4.13
N ILE A 62 -24.50 -5.70 -3.36
CA ILE A 62 -24.70 -5.76 -1.91
C ILE A 62 -26.06 -6.39 -1.60
N SER A 63 -27.10 -6.03 -2.35
CA SER A 63 -28.45 -6.63 -2.25
C SER A 63 -28.42 -8.15 -2.48
N ASN A 64 -27.68 -8.64 -3.49
CA ASN A 64 -27.48 -10.09 -3.71
C ASN A 64 -26.83 -10.78 -2.50
N SER A 65 -25.87 -10.13 -1.85
CA SER A 65 -25.21 -10.67 -0.66
C SER A 65 -26.14 -10.67 0.56
N CYS A 66 -26.97 -9.63 0.71
CA CYS A 66 -28.00 -9.56 1.75
C CYS A 66 -29.09 -10.62 1.53
N LEU A 67 -29.54 -10.84 0.30
CA LEU A 67 -30.50 -11.89 -0.03
C LEU A 67 -29.94 -13.28 0.29
N THR A 68 -28.66 -13.50 -0.03
CA THR A 68 -27.94 -14.73 0.34
C THR A 68 -27.88 -14.89 1.87
N ALA A 69 -27.60 -13.82 2.61
CA ALA A 69 -27.58 -13.82 4.08
C ALA A 69 -28.97 -14.10 4.69
N ILE A 70 -30.06 -13.65 4.08
CA ILE A 70 -31.43 -13.97 4.50
C ILE A 70 -31.69 -15.47 4.32
N VAL A 71 -31.36 -16.03 3.14
CA VAL A 71 -31.55 -17.46 2.86
C VAL A 71 -30.70 -18.32 3.81
N LEU A 72 -29.43 -17.97 4.00
CA LEU A 72 -28.52 -18.61 4.96
C LEU A 72 -29.03 -18.53 6.40
N GLY A 73 -29.49 -17.34 6.80
CA GLY A 73 -30.03 -17.10 8.12
C GLY A 73 -31.26 -17.97 8.37
N CYS A 74 -32.21 -18.03 7.43
CA CYS A 74 -33.43 -18.85 7.56
C CYS A 74 -33.12 -20.35 7.66
N ILE A 75 -32.19 -20.86 6.85
CA ILE A 75 -31.79 -22.27 6.89
C ILE A 75 -31.05 -22.57 8.19
N SER A 76 -30.08 -21.73 8.57
CA SER A 76 -29.33 -21.90 9.83
C SER A 76 -30.23 -21.79 11.06
N PHE A 77 -31.22 -20.90 11.03
CA PHE A 77 -32.23 -20.76 12.07
C PHE A 77 -33.10 -22.01 12.18
N SER A 78 -33.60 -22.53 11.06
CA SER A 78 -34.38 -23.78 11.03
C SER A 78 -33.57 -24.97 11.56
N LEU A 79 -32.27 -25.04 11.24
CA LEU A 79 -31.39 -26.11 11.71
C LEU A 79 -31.08 -25.96 13.20
N SER A 80 -30.78 -24.75 13.66
CA SER A 80 -30.49 -24.50 15.08
C SER A 80 -31.71 -24.73 15.96
N LEU A 81 -32.93 -24.42 15.47
CA LEU A 81 -34.17 -24.79 16.15
C LEU A 81 -34.37 -26.30 16.23
N PHE A 82 -34.08 -27.01 15.14
CA PHE A 82 -34.15 -28.47 15.12
C PHE A 82 -33.15 -29.08 16.11
N THR A 83 -31.90 -28.63 16.13
CA THR A 83 -30.89 -29.13 17.08
C THR A 83 -31.32 -28.83 18.51
N LEU A 84 -31.69 -27.59 18.82
CA LEU A 84 -32.14 -27.19 20.14
C LEU A 84 -33.35 -28.01 20.64
N GLU A 85 -34.33 -28.27 19.77
CA GLU A 85 -35.50 -29.07 20.14
C GLU A 85 -35.13 -30.50 20.50
N ASN A 86 -34.15 -31.10 19.80
CA ASN A 86 -33.70 -32.45 20.06
C ASN A 86 -32.77 -32.52 21.28
N ASP A 87 -31.90 -31.54 21.48
CA ASP A 87 -31.02 -31.42 22.64
C ASP A 87 -31.84 -31.26 23.92
N ILE A 88 -32.93 -30.47 23.88
CA ILE A 88 -33.88 -30.36 25.00
C ILE A 88 -34.58 -31.70 25.28
N LYS A 89 -34.93 -32.46 24.23
CA LYS A 89 -35.64 -33.74 24.37
C LYS A 89 -34.70 -34.93 24.63
N GLN A 90 -33.38 -34.73 24.57
CA GLN A 90 -32.36 -35.76 24.73
C GLN A 90 -32.55 -36.96 23.77
N ILE A 91 -32.98 -36.68 22.53
CA ILE A 91 -33.24 -37.72 21.53
C ILE A 91 -32.02 -37.90 20.63
N TYR A 92 -31.39 -39.07 20.70
CA TYR A 92 -30.29 -39.46 19.81
C TYR A 92 -30.83 -40.05 18.50
N TYR A 93 -30.40 -39.52 17.36
CA TYR A 93 -30.70 -40.05 16.03
C TYR A 93 -29.43 -40.32 15.23
N GLU A 94 -29.42 -41.37 14.42
CA GLU A 94 -28.56 -41.43 13.23
C GLU A 94 -29.09 -40.39 12.23
N ASP A 95 -28.42 -39.24 12.10
CA ASP A 95 -28.91 -38.12 11.30
C ASP A 95 -28.86 -38.43 9.79
N SER A 96 -29.94 -39.01 9.26
CA SER A 96 -30.15 -39.23 7.83
C SER A 96 -30.12 -37.95 6.99
N PHE A 97 -30.21 -36.77 7.64
CA PHE A 97 -30.10 -35.46 7.00
C PHE A 97 -28.73 -34.81 7.20
N CYS A 98 -27.77 -35.42 7.89
CA CYS A 98 -26.43 -34.83 8.12
C CYS A 98 -25.74 -34.47 6.80
N ALA A 99 -25.81 -35.37 5.80
CA ALA A 99 -25.29 -35.11 4.46
C ALA A 99 -25.99 -33.94 3.75
N PHE A 100 -27.31 -33.86 3.87
CA PHE A 100 -28.11 -32.76 3.30
C PHE A 100 -27.81 -31.42 3.98
N ARG A 101 -27.66 -31.41 5.30
CA ARG A 101 -27.33 -30.22 6.10
C ARG A 101 -25.93 -29.68 5.78
N ALA A 102 -24.95 -30.57 5.73
CA ALA A 102 -23.59 -30.22 5.34
C ALA A 102 -23.53 -29.70 3.90
N TYR A 103 -24.26 -30.34 2.98
CA TYR A 103 -24.40 -29.87 1.60
C TYR A 103 -24.99 -28.46 1.53
N MET A 104 -26.11 -28.20 2.21
CA MET A 104 -26.75 -26.89 2.19
C MET A 104 -25.85 -25.80 2.78
N ASN A 105 -25.17 -26.08 3.90
CA ASN A 105 -24.25 -25.13 4.51
C ASN A 105 -23.06 -24.80 3.59
N TYR A 106 -22.50 -25.82 2.93
CA TYR A 106 -21.38 -25.65 2.02
C TYR A 106 -21.79 -24.92 0.71
N ALA A 107 -22.94 -25.26 0.14
CA ALA A 107 -23.47 -24.60 -1.05
C ALA A 107 -23.71 -23.11 -0.83
N LEU A 108 -24.27 -22.76 0.33
CA LEU A 108 -24.56 -21.39 0.65
C LEU A 108 -23.31 -20.61 1.10
N SER A 109 -22.33 -21.26 1.75
CA SER A 109 -21.01 -20.66 2.04
C SER A 109 -20.21 -20.39 0.76
N ALA A 110 -20.27 -21.30 -0.21
CA ALA A 110 -19.69 -21.10 -1.53
C ALA A 110 -20.32 -19.88 -2.23
N ALA A 111 -21.64 -19.71 -2.15
CA ALA A 111 -22.34 -18.56 -2.71
C ALA A 111 -21.83 -17.22 -2.12
N PHE A 112 -21.52 -17.18 -0.83
CA PHE A 112 -20.97 -15.99 -0.18
C PHE A 112 -19.55 -15.65 -0.67
N MET A 113 -18.67 -16.66 -0.75
CA MET A 113 -17.29 -16.50 -1.24
C MET A 113 -17.26 -16.07 -2.71
N PHE A 114 -18.12 -16.65 -3.55
CA PHE A 114 -18.25 -16.26 -4.94
C PHE A 114 -18.87 -14.87 -5.10
N SER A 115 -19.82 -14.47 -4.24
CA SER A 115 -20.39 -13.11 -4.24
C SER A 115 -19.32 -12.04 -3.96
N PHE A 116 -18.44 -12.26 -2.98
CA PHE A 116 -17.32 -11.34 -2.73
C PHE A 116 -16.29 -11.35 -3.86
N SER A 117 -15.96 -12.52 -4.39
CA SER A 117 -15.05 -12.66 -5.53
C SER A 117 -15.59 -11.90 -6.75
N LEU A 118 -16.91 -11.98 -6.97
CA LEU A 118 -17.60 -11.25 -8.02
C LEU A 118 -17.56 -9.72 -7.80
N GLN A 119 -17.73 -9.25 -6.57
CA GLN A 119 -17.59 -7.83 -6.24
C GLN A 119 -16.16 -7.31 -6.49
N ALA A 120 -15.15 -8.09 -6.11
CA ALA A 120 -13.75 -7.77 -6.36
C ALA A 120 -13.43 -7.76 -7.86
N PHE A 121 -13.88 -8.77 -8.60
CA PHE A 121 -13.71 -8.89 -10.05
C PHE A 121 -14.42 -7.76 -10.81
N TYR A 122 -15.62 -7.39 -10.39
CA TYR A 122 -16.34 -6.26 -10.99
C TYR A 122 -15.60 -4.93 -10.76
N ARG A 123 -15.11 -4.68 -9.54
CA ARG A 123 -14.28 -3.49 -9.26
C ARG A 123 -13.03 -3.47 -10.13
N TYR A 124 -12.38 -4.61 -10.31
CA TYR A 124 -11.23 -4.75 -11.20
C TYR A 124 -11.59 -4.43 -12.66
N ILE A 125 -12.68 -4.97 -13.19
CA ILE A 125 -13.13 -4.70 -14.57
C ILE A 125 -13.44 -3.22 -14.78
N VAL A 126 -14.13 -2.57 -13.85
CA VAL A 126 -14.48 -1.14 -13.97
C VAL A 126 -13.24 -0.26 -13.99
N VAL A 127 -12.22 -0.63 -13.22
CA VAL A 127 -10.95 0.11 -13.14
C VAL A 127 -10.06 -0.14 -14.35
N VAL A 128 -9.88 -1.41 -14.75
CA VAL A 128 -8.91 -1.80 -15.78
C VAL A 128 -9.49 -1.73 -17.20
N TYR A 129 -10.77 -2.08 -17.39
CA TYR A 129 -11.41 -2.17 -18.70
C TYR A 129 -12.55 -1.15 -18.85
N ARG A 130 -12.21 0.13 -18.60
CA ARG A 130 -13.17 1.25 -18.58
C ARG A 130 -13.91 1.47 -19.90
N THR A 131 -13.37 1.03 -21.03
CA THR A 131 -13.95 1.24 -22.37
C THR A 131 -14.80 0.08 -22.89
N HIS A 132 -14.78 -1.08 -22.22
CA HIS A 132 -15.54 -2.26 -22.66
C HIS A 132 -16.97 -2.25 -22.10
N LEU A 133 -17.87 -1.59 -22.83
CA LEU A 133 -19.30 -1.41 -22.47
C LEU A 133 -20.05 -2.72 -22.16
N PHE A 134 -19.70 -3.84 -22.81
CA PHE A 134 -20.33 -5.13 -22.53
C PHE A 134 -19.99 -5.66 -21.13
N LEU A 135 -18.72 -5.56 -20.71
CA LEU A 135 -18.25 -6.04 -19.40
C LEU A 135 -18.81 -5.20 -18.24
N GLN A 136 -19.26 -3.99 -18.53
CA GLN A 136 -19.92 -3.09 -17.60
C GLN A 136 -21.45 -3.20 -17.65
N SER A 137 -21.98 -4.03 -18.55
CA SER A 137 -23.42 -4.15 -18.75
C SER A 137 -24.09 -4.96 -17.63
N ILE A 138 -25.33 -4.58 -17.31
CA ILE A 138 -26.18 -5.33 -16.39
C ILE A 138 -26.38 -6.79 -16.83
N LYS A 139 -26.36 -7.06 -18.15
CA LYS A 139 -26.49 -8.40 -18.72
C LYS A 139 -25.33 -9.31 -18.32
N PHE A 140 -24.09 -8.79 -18.38
CA PHE A 140 -22.90 -9.53 -17.99
C PHE A 140 -22.88 -9.80 -16.48
N GLN A 141 -23.36 -8.87 -15.68
CA GLN A 141 -23.47 -9.06 -14.24
C GLN A 141 -24.53 -10.09 -13.84
N VAL A 142 -25.71 -10.04 -14.46
CA VAL A 142 -26.75 -11.05 -14.27
C VAL A 142 -26.24 -12.43 -14.66
N LEU A 143 -25.43 -12.54 -15.72
CA LEU A 143 -24.75 -13.78 -16.11
C LEU A 143 -23.80 -14.26 -15.01
N LEU A 144 -22.93 -13.40 -14.48
CA LEU A 144 -21.99 -13.78 -13.42
C LEU A 144 -22.68 -14.16 -12.11
N ILE A 145 -23.76 -13.46 -11.73
CA ILE A 145 -24.60 -13.83 -10.59
C ILE A 145 -25.22 -15.21 -10.83
N SER A 146 -25.82 -15.42 -11.99
CA SER A 146 -26.45 -16.72 -12.34
C SER A 146 -25.44 -17.87 -12.29
N LEU A 147 -24.25 -17.68 -12.86
CA LEU A 147 -23.17 -18.67 -12.81
C LEU A 147 -22.69 -18.92 -11.38
N THR A 148 -22.61 -17.87 -10.56
CA THR A 148 -22.26 -17.99 -9.14
C THR A 148 -23.23 -18.91 -8.42
N TRP A 149 -24.54 -18.68 -8.56
CA TRP A 149 -25.56 -19.54 -7.96
C TRP A 149 -25.45 -20.98 -8.49
N ILE A 150 -25.32 -21.18 -9.80
CA ILE A 150 -25.18 -22.53 -10.40
C ILE A 150 -23.97 -23.28 -9.85
N PHE A 151 -22.78 -22.66 -9.81
CA PHE A 151 -21.57 -23.31 -9.30
C PHE A 151 -21.62 -23.55 -7.80
N SER A 152 -22.23 -22.64 -7.04
CA SER A 152 -22.40 -22.77 -5.59
C SER A 152 -23.24 -23.97 -5.21
N PHE A 153 -24.26 -24.32 -6.00
CA PHE A 153 -25.10 -25.50 -5.77
C PHE A 153 -24.55 -26.77 -6.42
N THR A 154 -23.91 -26.69 -7.59
CA THR A 154 -23.41 -27.88 -8.29
C THR A 154 -22.12 -28.43 -7.71
N TYR A 155 -21.18 -27.56 -7.30
CA TYR A 155 -19.88 -27.97 -6.76
C TYR A 155 -19.97 -28.86 -5.51
N PRO A 156 -20.84 -28.56 -4.52
CA PRO A 156 -20.94 -29.37 -3.31
C PRO A 156 -21.75 -30.65 -3.52
N LEU A 157 -22.39 -30.89 -4.67
CA LEU A 157 -23.15 -32.12 -4.91
C LEU A 157 -22.28 -33.37 -4.76
N VAL A 158 -20.98 -33.27 -5.02
CA VAL A 158 -19.99 -34.33 -4.75
C VAL A 158 -20.05 -34.81 -3.30
N ILE A 159 -20.41 -33.94 -2.35
CA ILE A 159 -20.56 -34.29 -0.93
C ILE A 159 -21.70 -35.30 -0.74
N ILE A 160 -22.82 -35.14 -1.46
CA ILE A 160 -23.97 -36.07 -1.42
C ILE A 160 -23.59 -37.40 -2.07
N PHE A 161 -22.80 -37.38 -3.16
CA PHE A 161 -22.49 -38.59 -3.93
C PHE A 161 -21.28 -39.38 -3.43
N THR A 162 -20.57 -38.92 -2.40
CA THR A 162 -19.32 -39.56 -1.95
C THR A 162 -19.40 -40.26 -0.60
N ASP A 163 -20.52 -40.19 0.12
CA ASP A 163 -20.76 -40.85 1.43
C ASP A 163 -19.62 -40.67 2.46
N ARG A 164 -18.87 -39.56 2.36
CA ARG A 164 -17.68 -39.32 3.22
C ARG A 164 -17.93 -38.39 4.40
N ILE A 165 -19.18 -37.95 4.62
CA ILE A 165 -19.54 -37.24 5.85
C ILE A 165 -19.87 -38.28 6.90
N ILE A 166 -19.12 -38.28 7.99
CA ILE A 166 -19.34 -39.17 9.11
C ILE A 166 -19.91 -38.33 10.24
N TYR A 167 -21.14 -38.62 10.65
CA TYR A 167 -21.67 -38.07 11.90
C TYR A 167 -21.02 -38.83 13.05
N ASN A 168 -20.26 -38.13 13.89
CA ASN A 168 -19.65 -38.72 15.06
C ASN A 168 -20.66 -38.62 16.22
N ILE A 169 -21.13 -39.77 16.68
CA ILE A 169 -22.17 -39.89 17.71
C ILE A 169 -21.65 -39.39 19.06
N ASP A 170 -20.37 -39.61 19.36
CA ASP A 170 -19.76 -39.31 20.66
C ASP A 170 -19.59 -37.81 20.91
N ASN A 171 -19.39 -37.01 19.85
CA ASN A 171 -19.27 -35.55 19.94
C ASN A 171 -20.39 -34.79 19.22
N GLN A 172 -21.38 -35.52 18.69
CA GLN A 172 -22.55 -34.99 17.98
C GLN A 172 -22.22 -34.05 16.80
N ILE A 173 -21.04 -34.16 16.20
CA ILE A 173 -20.59 -33.29 15.10
C ILE A 173 -20.50 -34.08 13.79
N CYS A 174 -21.08 -33.52 12.72
CA CYS A 174 -20.84 -33.97 11.35
C CYS A 174 -19.38 -33.64 10.97
N GLN A 175 -18.54 -34.66 10.83
CA GLN A 175 -17.14 -34.49 10.45
C GLN A 175 -16.99 -34.57 8.93
N LEU A 176 -16.39 -33.52 8.35
CA LEU A 176 -16.09 -33.44 6.92
C LEU A 176 -14.58 -33.59 6.71
N PRO A 177 -14.10 -34.52 5.85
CA PRO A 177 -12.70 -34.54 5.46
C PRO A 177 -12.36 -33.28 4.68
N LEU A 178 -11.38 -32.52 5.17
CA LEU A 178 -10.92 -31.28 4.55
C LEU A 178 -10.45 -31.56 3.12
N ARG A 179 -11.20 -31.10 2.12
CA ARG A 179 -10.77 -31.12 0.71
C ARG A 179 -10.47 -29.71 0.27
N LEU A 180 -9.42 -29.56 -0.55
CA LEU A 180 -9.04 -28.31 -1.20
C LEU A 180 -10.26 -27.76 -1.96
N SER A 181 -10.93 -26.77 -1.39
CA SER A 181 -12.00 -26.05 -2.06
C SER A 181 -11.39 -25.15 -3.15
N PHE A 182 -12.15 -24.84 -4.20
CA PHE A 182 -11.70 -23.83 -5.18
C PHE A 182 -11.37 -22.50 -4.49
N SER A 183 -12.05 -22.15 -3.39
CA SER A 183 -11.77 -20.97 -2.57
C SER A 183 -10.43 -21.05 -1.84
N LEU A 184 -10.05 -22.24 -1.35
CA LEU A 184 -8.72 -22.51 -0.78
C LEU A 184 -7.64 -22.57 -1.87
N ILE A 185 -7.94 -23.10 -3.06
CA ILE A 185 -7.02 -23.12 -4.20
C ILE A 185 -6.86 -21.73 -4.79
N PHE A 186 -7.90 -20.90 -4.84
CA PHE A 186 -7.88 -19.51 -5.29
C PHE A 186 -7.21 -18.61 -4.25
N GLY A 187 -7.54 -18.77 -2.97
CA GLY A 187 -6.82 -18.14 -1.87
C GLY A 187 -5.34 -18.55 -1.85
N ALA A 188 -5.05 -19.83 -2.10
CA ALA A 188 -3.69 -20.31 -2.29
C ALA A 188 -3.06 -19.76 -3.57
N PHE A 189 -3.74 -19.65 -4.70
CA PHE A 189 -3.20 -19.04 -5.93
C PHE A 189 -2.86 -17.56 -5.72
N CYS A 190 -3.73 -16.82 -5.02
CA CYS A 190 -3.49 -15.43 -4.60
C CYS A 190 -2.33 -15.31 -3.59
N LEU A 191 -2.04 -16.36 -2.81
CA LEU A 191 -0.89 -16.44 -1.90
C LEU A 191 0.39 -16.97 -2.57
N VAL A 192 0.25 -17.84 -3.58
CA VAL A 192 1.32 -18.55 -4.28
C VAL A 192 2.06 -17.63 -5.26
N GLU A 193 1.46 -16.51 -5.68
CA GLU A 193 2.23 -15.43 -6.33
C GLU A 193 3.21 -14.70 -5.39
N ARG A 194 3.25 -15.01 -4.08
CA ARG A 194 4.15 -14.34 -3.13
C ARG A 194 4.97 -15.24 -2.20
N VAL A 195 4.91 -16.56 -2.32
CA VAL A 195 5.70 -17.44 -1.45
C VAL A 195 6.38 -18.55 -2.25
N LYS A 196 7.69 -18.35 -2.48
CA LYS A 196 8.59 -19.45 -2.86
C LYS A 196 9.08 -20.10 -1.56
N ASN A 197 8.38 -21.13 -1.10
CA ASN A 197 8.87 -21.98 -0.01
C ASN A 197 9.84 -23.01 -0.59
N THR A 198 11.09 -22.98 -0.15
CA THR A 198 11.96 -24.17 -0.16
C THR A 198 11.90 -24.82 1.21
N ILE A 199 11.51 -26.09 1.20
CA ILE A 199 11.34 -26.96 2.36
C ILE A 199 12.71 -27.52 2.76
N ASP A 200 13.10 -27.32 4.02
CA ASP A 200 13.59 -28.38 4.91
C ASP A 200 13.54 -27.96 6.39
N ASP A 201 12.96 -28.84 7.21
CA ASP A 201 12.93 -28.95 8.68
C ASP A 201 12.88 -27.70 9.60
N LYS A 202 11.65 -27.45 10.11
CA LYS A 202 11.29 -26.81 11.39
C LYS A 202 11.83 -25.40 11.72
N HIS A 203 12.48 -24.71 10.78
CA HIS A 203 12.95 -23.34 11.00
C HIS A 203 12.42 -22.40 9.90
N PHE A 204 11.95 -21.23 10.30
CA PHE A 204 11.68 -20.14 9.37
C PHE A 204 13.00 -19.44 9.06
N VAL A 205 13.35 -19.36 7.78
CA VAL A 205 14.50 -18.58 7.30
C VAL A 205 13.97 -17.34 6.59
N LEU A 206 14.64 -16.20 6.78
CA LEU A 206 14.30 -14.97 6.07
C LEU A 206 14.53 -15.15 4.57
N THR A 207 13.53 -14.76 3.77
CA THR A 207 13.70 -14.61 2.32
C THR A 207 14.60 -13.42 2.00
N SER A 208 15.05 -13.27 0.75
CA SER A 208 15.81 -12.08 0.33
C SER A 208 15.09 -10.76 0.65
N SER A 209 13.77 -10.71 0.49
CA SER A 209 12.97 -9.55 0.88
C SER A 209 12.84 -9.41 2.40
N GLY A 210 12.78 -10.53 3.14
CA GLY A 210 12.81 -10.53 4.61
C GLY A 210 14.14 -10.03 5.16
N LEU A 211 15.27 -10.35 4.52
CA LEU A 211 16.60 -9.85 4.86
C LEU A 211 16.69 -8.33 4.69
N MET A 212 16.07 -7.74 3.67
CA MET A 212 16.02 -6.28 3.50
C MET A 212 15.32 -5.55 4.66
N LEU A 213 14.49 -6.25 5.43
CA LEU A 213 13.73 -5.70 6.54
C LEU A 213 14.42 -5.87 7.91
N THR A 214 15.65 -6.41 7.96
CA THR A 214 16.43 -6.48 9.20
C THR A 214 16.98 -5.10 9.56
N SER A 215 17.33 -4.89 10.84
CA SER A 215 17.81 -3.59 11.34
C SER A 215 19.21 -3.20 10.85
N ASP A 216 19.97 -4.18 10.40
CA ASP A 216 21.37 -4.10 9.99
C ASP A 216 21.55 -4.13 8.47
N HIS A 217 20.47 -4.29 7.70
CA HIS A 217 20.56 -4.33 6.25
C HIS A 217 20.90 -2.95 5.67
N PRO A 218 21.91 -2.82 4.79
CA PRO A 218 22.38 -1.53 4.27
C PRO A 218 21.35 -0.78 3.42
N SER A 219 20.32 -1.47 2.91
CA SER A 219 19.26 -0.82 2.13
C SER A 219 18.27 0.00 2.97
N HIS A 220 18.25 -0.11 4.31
CA HIS A 220 17.31 0.60 5.17
C HIS A 220 15.81 0.42 4.80
N ALA A 221 15.44 -0.66 4.09
CA ALA A 221 14.04 -0.87 3.65
C ALA A 221 13.09 -1.04 4.85
N ARG A 222 13.58 -1.52 5.99
CA ARG A 222 12.86 -1.51 7.26
C ARG A 222 12.41 -0.11 7.68
N ASP A 223 13.28 0.89 7.56
CA ASP A 223 12.99 2.26 7.98
C ASP A 223 11.96 2.90 7.04
N TYR A 224 12.05 2.61 5.74
CA TYR A 224 11.01 2.98 4.76
C TYR A 224 9.63 2.49 5.19
N VAL A 225 9.51 1.18 5.51
CA VAL A 225 8.24 0.59 5.96
C VAL A 225 7.75 1.23 7.25
N ARG A 226 8.64 1.43 8.24
CA ARG A 226 8.28 2.03 9.54
C ARG A 226 7.87 3.49 9.43
N TYR A 227 8.44 4.25 8.51
CA TYR A 227 8.10 5.65 8.28
C TYR A 227 6.71 5.77 7.64
N TYR A 228 6.49 5.11 6.49
CA TYR A 228 5.24 5.24 5.74
C TYR A 228 4.06 4.49 6.35
N LEU A 229 4.30 3.40 7.09
CA LEU A 229 3.25 2.69 7.86
C LEU A 229 3.26 3.07 9.35
N GLY A 230 4.02 4.11 9.72
CA GLY A 230 4.11 4.60 11.08
C GLY A 230 2.90 5.44 11.49
N PRO A 231 2.73 5.67 12.81
CA PRO A 231 1.59 6.43 13.34
C PRO A 231 1.52 7.86 12.80
N MET A 232 2.67 8.50 12.55
CA MET A 232 2.72 9.84 11.98
C MET A 232 2.13 9.88 10.56
N SER A 233 2.47 8.91 9.72
CA SER A 233 1.92 8.78 8.36
C SER A 233 0.40 8.58 8.36
N SER A 234 -0.13 7.74 9.26
CA SER A 234 -1.58 7.59 9.44
C SER A 234 -2.25 8.90 9.88
N ASN A 235 -1.63 9.62 10.82
CA ASN A 235 -2.14 10.91 11.30
C ASN A 235 -2.20 11.96 10.20
N ILE A 236 -1.16 12.03 9.35
CA ILE A 236 -1.12 12.88 8.16
C ILE A 236 -2.24 12.50 7.19
N GLY A 237 -2.42 11.19 6.96
CA GLY A 237 -3.49 10.65 6.12
C GLY A 237 -4.89 11.09 6.57
N TYR A 238 -5.16 11.14 7.88
CA TYR A 238 -6.44 11.64 8.40
C TYR A 238 -6.67 13.14 8.11
N GLN A 239 -5.61 13.93 7.93
CA GLN A 239 -5.74 15.36 7.63
C GLN A 239 -6.00 15.63 6.13
N LEU A 240 -5.77 14.65 5.24
CA LEU A 240 -5.99 14.84 3.78
C LEU A 240 -7.40 15.36 3.45
N ILE A 241 -8.44 14.84 4.12
CA ILE A 241 -9.83 15.28 3.88
C ILE A 241 -10.00 16.76 4.25
N LYS A 242 -9.40 17.19 5.36
CA LYS A 242 -9.46 18.59 5.80
C LYS A 242 -8.66 19.49 4.84
N LEU A 243 -7.51 19.01 4.39
CA LEU A 243 -6.64 19.73 3.47
C LEU A 243 -7.33 19.97 2.12
N VAL A 244 -7.95 18.94 1.54
CA VAL A 244 -8.74 19.05 0.28
C VAL A 244 -9.94 19.99 0.43
N ARG A 245 -10.53 20.08 1.63
CA ARG A 245 -11.64 21.01 1.93
C ARG A 245 -11.18 22.45 2.20
N GLY A 246 -9.88 22.74 2.16
CA GLY A 246 -9.33 24.05 2.48
C GLY A 246 -9.45 24.41 3.97
N GLN A 247 -9.53 23.41 4.85
CA GLN A 247 -9.74 23.60 6.29
C GLN A 247 -8.42 23.61 7.10
N CYS A 248 -7.30 23.29 6.46
CA CYS A 248 -5.96 23.33 7.07
C CYS A 248 -5.26 24.65 6.73
N LYS A 249 -4.45 25.18 7.65
CA LYS A 249 -3.65 26.40 7.41
C LYS A 249 -2.24 26.11 6.87
N GLY A 250 -1.92 24.84 6.66
CA GLY A 250 -0.62 24.37 6.17
C GLY A 250 -0.71 22.96 5.60
N THR A 251 0.30 22.14 5.83
CA THR A 251 0.38 20.76 5.32
C THR A 251 -0.33 19.79 6.25
N GLY A 252 -0.64 18.59 5.76
CA GLY A 252 -1.14 17.49 6.61
C GLY A 252 -0.14 17.11 7.71
N PHE A 253 1.17 17.23 7.44
CA PHE A 253 2.22 17.09 8.45
C PHE A 253 2.13 18.17 9.52
N ALA A 254 2.00 19.45 9.14
CA ALA A 254 1.88 20.54 10.09
C ALA A 254 0.67 20.36 11.01
N GLU A 255 -0.47 19.95 10.48
CA GLU A 255 -1.65 19.64 11.30
C GLU A 255 -1.43 18.44 12.22
N ALA A 256 -0.68 17.42 11.78
CA ALA A 256 -0.36 16.23 12.57
C ALA A 256 0.74 16.46 13.64
N SER A 257 1.61 17.45 13.44
CA SER A 257 2.76 17.77 14.29
C SER A 257 2.50 18.89 15.31
N GLY A 258 1.27 19.39 15.41
CA GLY A 258 0.95 20.53 16.28
C GLY A 258 1.35 21.90 15.71
N GLY A 259 1.46 22.01 14.37
CA GLY A 259 1.69 23.26 13.64
C GLY A 259 3.09 23.41 13.05
N LEU A 260 3.96 22.41 13.18
CA LEU A 260 5.35 22.47 12.74
C LEU A 260 5.53 21.87 11.35
N ASP A 261 6.26 22.52 10.46
CA ASP A 261 6.70 21.87 9.22
C ASP A 261 7.67 20.71 9.51
N LEU A 262 7.84 19.83 8.53
CA LEU A 262 8.66 18.62 8.65
C LEU A 262 10.07 18.94 9.16
N TYR A 263 10.75 19.93 8.59
CA TYR A 263 12.15 20.20 8.93
C TYR A 263 12.29 20.84 10.31
N THR A 264 11.36 21.73 10.70
CA THR A 264 11.33 22.28 12.06
C THR A 264 11.05 21.18 13.08
N TYR A 265 10.12 20.26 12.79
CA TYR A 265 9.83 19.12 13.64
C TYR A 265 11.05 18.20 13.80
N LEU A 266 11.76 17.90 12.71
CA LEU A 266 12.96 17.05 12.70
C LEU A 266 14.13 17.64 13.53
N LYS A 267 14.23 18.96 13.65
CA LYS A 267 15.29 19.63 14.43
C LYS A 267 15.11 19.52 15.94
N GLN A 268 13.93 19.16 16.42
CA GLN A 268 13.65 19.11 17.85
C GLN A 268 14.37 17.93 18.53
N PRO A 269 15.02 18.14 19.70
CA PRO A 269 15.72 17.06 20.42
C PRO A 269 14.85 15.85 20.77
N GLU A 270 13.55 16.06 21.00
CA GLU A 270 12.57 15.01 21.29
C GLU A 270 12.24 14.14 20.07
N ASN A 271 12.53 14.60 18.84
CA ASN A 271 12.14 13.93 17.59
C ASN A 271 13.31 13.21 16.89
N GLN A 272 14.44 13.00 17.60
CA GLN A 272 15.65 12.39 17.03
C GLN A 272 15.43 10.97 16.48
N ASP A 273 14.52 10.19 17.06
CA ASP A 273 14.15 8.87 16.53
C ASP A 273 13.41 8.99 15.18
N TYR A 274 12.57 10.00 15.01
CA TYR A 274 11.88 10.27 13.75
C TYR A 274 12.85 10.79 12.68
N LEU A 275 13.84 11.61 13.07
CA LEU A 275 14.96 12.01 12.21
C LEU A 275 15.78 10.82 11.73
N ARG A 276 16.11 9.87 12.62
CA ARG A 276 16.80 8.64 12.23
C ARG A 276 15.98 7.85 11.21
N LEU A 277 14.67 7.69 11.43
CA LEU A 277 13.78 7.02 10.47
C LEU A 277 13.75 7.74 9.12
N TYR A 278 13.60 9.07 9.12
CA TYR A 278 13.60 9.89 7.91
C TYR A 278 14.90 9.73 7.11
N ASN A 279 16.06 9.80 7.77
CA ASN A 279 17.36 9.60 7.13
C ASN A 279 17.51 8.17 6.55
N GLY A 280 16.97 7.15 7.25
CA GLY A 280 16.90 5.78 6.74
C GLY A 280 16.05 5.65 5.48
N VAL A 281 14.90 6.33 5.41
CA VAL A 281 14.06 6.39 4.20
C VAL A 281 14.82 6.99 3.02
N MET A 282 15.50 8.12 3.23
CA MET A 282 16.28 8.78 2.17
C MET A 282 17.42 7.88 1.67
N THR A 283 18.05 7.12 2.57
CA THR A 283 19.08 6.14 2.22
C THR A 283 18.50 4.98 1.41
N CYS A 284 17.33 4.45 1.80
CA CYS A 284 16.64 3.38 1.09
C CYS A 284 16.27 3.78 -0.34
N LEU A 285 15.65 4.94 -0.51
CA LEU A 285 15.28 5.46 -1.83
C LEU A 285 16.50 5.68 -2.71
N SER A 286 17.59 6.21 -2.14
CA SER A 286 18.85 6.41 -2.87
C SER A 286 19.51 5.11 -3.28
N THR A 287 19.53 4.09 -2.41
CA THR A 287 20.10 2.77 -2.73
C THR A 287 19.30 2.05 -3.82
N TYR A 288 17.97 2.16 -3.80
CA TYR A 288 17.11 1.52 -4.80
C TYR A 288 17.25 2.14 -6.20
N THR A 289 17.59 3.42 -6.26
CA THR A 289 17.69 4.19 -7.51
C THR A 289 19.13 4.30 -8.03
N GLY A 290 20.13 4.33 -7.14
CA GLY A 290 21.56 4.58 -7.41
C GLY A 290 22.11 3.90 -8.65
N ASP A 291 22.17 2.56 -8.64
CA ASP A 291 22.73 1.76 -9.74
C ASP A 291 22.11 2.12 -11.11
N LYS A 292 20.80 2.33 -11.15
CA LYS A 292 20.08 2.62 -12.40
C LYS A 292 20.27 4.07 -12.83
N LEU A 293 20.31 5.01 -11.89
CA LEU A 293 20.61 6.42 -12.16
C LEU A 293 22.01 6.57 -12.75
N ILE A 294 22.99 5.87 -12.20
CA ILE A 294 24.40 5.92 -12.61
C ILE A 294 24.59 5.31 -13.99
N THR A 295 23.95 4.18 -14.28
CA THR A 295 24.06 3.52 -15.59
C THR A 295 23.20 4.16 -16.68
N GLY A 296 22.19 4.94 -16.31
CA GLY A 296 21.26 5.60 -17.24
C GLY A 296 21.83 6.84 -17.95
N VAL A 297 22.84 7.50 -17.37
CA VAL A 297 23.44 8.74 -17.89
C VAL A 297 24.96 8.68 -17.77
N ASP A 298 25.65 9.10 -18.83
CA ASP A 298 27.10 9.24 -18.81
C ASP A 298 27.55 10.49 -18.03
N PHE A 299 27.83 10.32 -16.74
CA PHE A 299 28.45 11.34 -15.89
C PHE A 299 29.96 11.49 -16.14
N GLY A 300 30.60 10.50 -16.76
CA GLY A 300 32.03 10.49 -17.03
C GLY A 300 32.49 11.62 -17.96
N ARG A 301 31.59 12.21 -18.75
CA ARG A 301 31.93 13.36 -19.61
C ARG A 301 32.17 14.68 -18.88
N PHE A 302 32.04 14.72 -17.55
CA PHE A 302 32.24 15.92 -16.74
C PHE A 302 33.49 15.80 -15.85
N GLU A 303 34.27 16.89 -15.74
CA GLU A 303 35.44 16.89 -14.84
C GLU A 303 35.06 17.18 -13.39
N THR A 304 34.03 18.00 -13.18
CA THR A 304 33.55 18.42 -11.85
C THR A 304 32.04 18.30 -11.72
N LEU A 305 31.59 17.78 -10.57
CA LEU A 305 30.18 17.58 -10.24
C LEU A 305 29.84 18.21 -8.88
N VAL A 306 28.61 18.70 -8.75
CA VAL A 306 28.03 19.11 -7.45
C VAL A 306 26.74 18.34 -7.22
N ASP A 307 26.65 17.65 -6.10
CA ASP A 307 25.42 17.05 -5.59
C ASP A 307 24.76 18.05 -4.63
N LEU A 308 23.73 18.75 -5.11
CA LEU A 308 22.99 19.76 -4.35
C LEU A 308 21.94 19.08 -3.47
N GLY A 309 22.04 19.27 -2.15
CA GLY A 309 21.28 18.50 -1.17
C GLY A 309 21.81 17.08 -1.02
N GLY A 310 23.11 16.87 -1.22
CA GLY A 310 23.73 15.55 -1.24
C GLY A 310 23.86 14.87 0.13
N SER A 311 23.48 15.54 1.23
CA SER A 311 23.49 15.00 2.60
C SER A 311 24.84 14.36 2.97
N ARG A 312 24.89 13.04 3.23
CA ARG A 312 26.11 12.28 3.56
C ARG A 312 26.99 11.94 2.36
N GLY A 313 26.55 12.24 1.13
CA GLY A 313 27.30 12.06 -0.10
C GLY A 313 27.26 10.65 -0.70
N THR A 314 26.34 9.78 -0.27
CA THR A 314 26.23 8.39 -0.74
C THR A 314 26.12 8.30 -2.27
N PHE A 315 25.27 9.14 -2.89
CA PHE A 315 25.05 9.11 -4.34
C PHE A 315 26.28 9.61 -5.12
N LEU A 316 26.88 10.73 -4.69
CA LEU A 316 28.11 11.22 -5.30
C LEU A 316 29.28 10.24 -5.13
N ALA A 317 29.38 9.54 -4.00
CA ALA A 317 30.40 8.52 -3.79
C ALA A 317 30.25 7.38 -4.81
N GLU A 318 29.02 6.92 -5.06
CA GLU A 318 28.72 5.88 -6.04
C GLU A 318 29.08 6.33 -7.47
N ILE A 319 28.78 7.57 -7.86
CA ILE A 319 29.18 8.15 -9.14
C ILE A 319 30.71 8.21 -9.27
N LEU A 320 31.42 8.71 -8.26
CA LEU A 320 32.88 8.85 -8.29
C LEU A 320 33.59 7.49 -8.31
N GLN A 321 33.00 6.46 -7.70
CA GLN A 321 33.47 5.08 -7.78
C GLN A 321 33.31 4.53 -9.20
N HIS A 322 32.16 4.78 -9.83
CA HIS A 322 31.86 4.29 -11.18
C HIS A 322 32.63 5.04 -12.29
N TYR A 323 32.90 6.33 -12.09
CA TYR A 323 33.58 7.19 -13.05
C TYR A 323 34.91 7.75 -12.50
N PRO A 324 36.01 6.97 -12.54
CA PRO A 324 37.32 7.38 -12.05
C PRO A 324 37.91 8.60 -12.76
N ASN A 325 37.40 9.00 -13.92
CA ASN A 325 37.87 10.15 -14.67
C ASN A 325 37.30 11.50 -14.18
N ILE A 326 36.21 11.50 -13.39
CA ILE A 326 35.68 12.72 -12.76
C ILE A 326 36.71 13.22 -11.74
N ARG A 327 37.31 14.38 -11.96
CA ARG A 327 38.41 14.87 -11.14
C ARG A 327 37.98 15.23 -9.72
N ARG A 328 36.81 15.86 -9.55
CA ARG A 328 36.35 16.36 -8.26
C ARG A 328 34.82 16.42 -8.14
N GLY A 329 34.29 15.93 -7.02
CA GLY A 329 32.91 16.11 -6.62
C GLY A 329 32.76 17.07 -5.44
N PHE A 330 31.62 17.77 -5.35
CA PHE A 330 31.25 18.55 -4.18
C PHE A 330 29.90 18.07 -3.65
N ILE A 331 29.84 17.77 -2.35
CA ILE A 331 28.61 17.48 -1.64
C ILE A 331 28.16 18.81 -1.05
N PHE A 332 27.08 19.38 -1.56
CA PHE A 332 26.56 20.65 -1.07
C PHE A 332 25.28 20.42 -0.27
N ASP A 333 25.21 20.97 0.93
CA ASP A 333 23.99 20.93 1.74
C ASP A 333 23.97 22.11 2.73
N LEU A 334 22.87 22.25 3.47
CA LEU A 334 22.74 23.24 4.53
C LEU A 334 23.83 23.04 5.60
N PRO A 335 24.29 24.12 6.26
CA PRO A 335 25.35 24.03 7.27
C PRO A 335 25.10 22.98 8.36
N GLN A 336 23.86 22.85 8.84
CA GLN A 336 23.52 21.83 9.84
C GLN A 336 23.68 20.40 9.31
N CYS A 337 23.32 20.13 8.06
CA CYS A 337 23.41 18.79 7.46
C CYS A 337 24.87 18.37 7.30
N ILE A 338 25.72 19.31 6.83
CA ILE A 338 27.16 19.06 6.70
C ILE A 338 27.82 18.87 8.07
N ALA A 339 27.40 19.61 9.10
CA ALA A 339 27.93 19.46 10.46
C ALA A 339 27.63 18.09 11.09
N GLU A 340 26.58 17.38 10.65
CA GLU A 340 26.23 16.04 11.11
C GLU A 340 27.10 14.92 10.48
N VAL A 341 27.84 15.23 9.42
CA VAL A 341 28.75 14.28 8.76
C VAL A 341 30.02 14.13 9.61
N LYS A 342 30.00 13.16 10.53
CA LYS A 342 31.11 12.88 11.46
C LYS A 342 32.28 12.14 10.84
N SER A 343 32.05 11.45 9.72
CA SER A 343 33.01 10.60 9.02
C SER A 343 32.67 10.55 7.54
N ALA A 344 33.67 10.33 6.69
CA ALA A 344 33.49 10.18 5.25
C ALA A 344 33.37 8.70 4.84
N ASP A 345 32.73 7.88 5.69
CA ASP A 345 32.67 6.42 5.55
C ASP A 345 32.16 5.97 4.17
N GLU A 346 31.23 6.72 3.57
CA GLU A 346 30.71 6.44 2.23
C GLU A 346 31.80 6.48 1.15
N PHE A 347 32.77 7.39 1.29
CA PHE A 347 33.89 7.53 0.35
C PHE A 347 35.03 6.58 0.71
N GLU A 348 35.34 6.44 1.99
CA GLU A 348 36.43 5.59 2.48
C GLU A 348 36.18 4.11 2.19
N SER A 349 34.95 3.62 2.45
CA SER A 349 34.54 2.24 2.15
C SER A 349 34.61 1.91 0.66
N ARG A 350 34.48 2.92 -0.21
CA ARG A 350 34.58 2.82 -1.68
C ARG A 350 35.98 3.13 -2.21
N GLN A 351 36.97 3.32 -1.33
CA GLN A 351 38.37 3.62 -1.66
C GLN A 351 38.55 4.92 -2.45
N ILE A 352 37.67 5.90 -2.23
CA ILE A 352 37.74 7.21 -2.87
C ILE A 352 38.61 8.12 -2.01
N THR A 353 39.67 8.69 -2.59
CA THR A 353 40.61 9.55 -1.87
C THR A 353 39.98 10.89 -1.50
N SER A 354 40.32 11.45 -0.34
CA SER A 354 39.80 12.75 0.13
C SER A 354 40.06 13.94 -0.81
N SER A 355 41.03 13.82 -1.72
CA SER A 355 41.28 14.80 -2.78
C SER A 355 40.18 14.86 -3.86
N ARG A 356 39.31 13.85 -3.94
CA ARG A 356 38.28 13.67 -4.98
C ARG A 356 36.92 14.25 -4.61
N TYR A 357 36.69 14.55 -3.34
CA TYR A 357 35.40 15.07 -2.87
C TYR A 357 35.60 16.21 -1.87
N THR A 358 34.58 17.03 -1.68
CA THR A 358 34.59 18.10 -0.68
C THR A 358 33.17 18.35 -0.19
N PHE A 359 32.98 18.42 1.13
CA PHE A 359 31.73 18.87 1.73
C PHE A 359 31.69 20.40 1.75
N VAL A 360 30.60 20.98 1.25
CA VAL A 360 30.39 22.42 1.14
C VAL A 360 29.07 22.77 1.83
N ALA A 361 29.16 23.57 2.88
CA ALA A 361 27.99 24.11 3.57
C ALA A 361 27.53 25.40 2.87
N GLY A 362 26.24 25.51 2.55
CA GLY A 362 25.69 26.71 1.93
C GLY A 362 24.18 26.71 1.80
N ASP A 363 23.66 27.75 1.13
CA ASP A 363 22.25 27.87 0.77
C ASP A 363 22.12 27.86 -0.76
N MET A 364 21.39 26.88 -1.30
CA MET A 364 21.22 26.70 -2.74
C MET A 364 20.44 27.84 -3.43
N THR A 365 19.80 28.73 -2.66
CA THR A 365 19.17 29.96 -3.18
C THR A 365 20.16 31.12 -3.26
N ASP A 366 21.33 31.02 -2.61
CA ASP A 366 22.41 32.00 -2.66
C ASP A 366 23.56 31.50 -3.56
N SER A 367 23.65 32.08 -4.76
CA SER A 367 24.67 31.74 -5.75
C SER A 367 26.10 31.93 -5.26
N SER A 368 26.35 32.75 -4.24
CA SER A 368 27.70 32.97 -3.71
C SER A 368 28.23 31.78 -2.92
N THR A 369 27.35 30.89 -2.46
CA THR A 369 27.73 29.70 -1.68
C THR A 369 27.93 28.47 -2.56
N ILE A 370 27.37 28.46 -3.77
CA ILE A 370 27.37 27.31 -4.67
C ILE A 370 28.75 27.18 -5.34
N PRO A 371 29.46 26.04 -5.20
CA PRO A 371 30.73 25.82 -5.87
C PRO A 371 30.54 25.72 -7.39
N GLN A 372 31.51 26.19 -8.17
CA GLN A 372 31.54 26.10 -9.63
C GLN A 372 31.82 24.66 -10.11
N ALA A 373 31.03 24.15 -11.06
CA ALA A 373 31.23 22.79 -11.60
C ALA A 373 30.55 22.54 -12.96
N ASN A 374 31.11 21.63 -13.78
CA ASN A 374 30.60 21.32 -15.11
C ASN A 374 29.16 20.82 -15.11
N ALA A 375 28.77 20.04 -14.09
CA ALA A 375 27.38 19.65 -13.91
C ALA A 375 26.92 19.62 -12.45
N TYR A 376 25.61 19.78 -12.27
CA TYR A 376 24.93 19.75 -10.98
C TYR A 376 23.89 18.64 -10.98
N ILE A 377 23.70 18.01 -9.84
CA ILE A 377 22.70 16.98 -9.60
C ILE A 377 21.76 17.51 -8.53
N LEU A 378 20.46 17.43 -8.79
CA LEU A 378 19.39 17.78 -7.86
C LEU A 378 18.48 16.54 -7.75
N LYS A 379 18.72 15.71 -6.73
CA LYS A 379 17.96 14.48 -6.50
C LYS A 379 16.98 14.68 -5.35
N TYR A 380 15.68 14.62 -5.64
CA TYR A 380 14.61 14.85 -4.65
C TYR A 380 14.73 16.22 -3.94
N ILE A 381 14.93 17.28 -4.75
CA ILE A 381 15.15 18.64 -4.26
C ILE A 381 14.05 19.58 -4.75
N LEU A 382 13.82 19.65 -6.05
CA LEU A 382 12.87 20.60 -6.63
C LEU A 382 11.43 20.24 -6.28
N HIS A 383 11.14 18.96 -6.03
CA HIS A 383 9.83 18.56 -5.55
C HIS A 383 9.49 19.13 -4.17
N LEU A 384 10.49 19.52 -3.35
CA LEU A 384 10.29 20.10 -2.00
C LEU A 384 9.77 21.53 -2.02
N PHE A 385 9.88 22.21 -3.17
CA PHE A 385 9.72 23.65 -3.27
C PHE A 385 8.57 24.03 -4.19
N ASN A 386 8.02 25.23 -3.97
CA ASN A 386 7.15 25.88 -4.93
C ASN A 386 7.95 26.33 -6.18
N ASP A 387 7.23 26.71 -7.23
CA ASP A 387 7.82 27.06 -8.52
C ASP A 387 8.76 28.27 -8.45
N GLU A 388 8.46 29.26 -7.61
CA GLU A 388 9.29 30.46 -7.43
C GLU A 388 10.66 30.10 -6.85
N ILE A 389 10.67 29.30 -5.78
CA ILE A 389 11.90 28.83 -5.16
C ILE A 389 12.67 27.91 -6.12
N CYS A 390 11.99 27.03 -6.87
CA CYS A 390 12.65 26.20 -7.89
C CYS A 390 13.40 27.06 -8.92
N VAL A 391 12.74 28.10 -9.45
CA VAL A 391 13.38 29.03 -10.41
C VAL A 391 14.56 29.76 -9.75
N ASN A 392 14.44 30.16 -8.48
CA ASN A 392 15.53 30.81 -7.75
C ASN A 392 16.75 29.89 -7.58
N VAL A 393 16.55 28.63 -7.17
CA VAL A 393 17.63 27.63 -7.05
C VAL A 393 18.33 27.43 -8.39
N LEU A 394 17.57 27.15 -9.45
CA LEU A 394 18.11 26.96 -10.80
C LEU A 394 18.87 28.21 -11.29
N SER A 395 18.32 29.39 -11.05
CA SER A 395 18.96 30.67 -11.40
C SER A 395 20.25 30.90 -10.61
N SER A 396 20.30 30.50 -9.34
CA SER A 396 21.49 30.63 -8.49
C SER A 396 22.62 29.71 -8.94
N ILE A 397 22.31 28.49 -9.42
CA ILE A 397 23.28 27.61 -10.08
C ILE A 397 23.88 28.30 -11.31
N ARG A 398 23.05 28.89 -12.17
CA ARG A 398 23.52 29.62 -13.35
C ARG A 398 24.43 30.79 -12.96
N LYS A 399 24.00 31.62 -12.01
CA LYS A 399 24.75 32.78 -11.50
C LYS A 399 26.12 32.39 -10.91
N ALA A 400 26.18 31.31 -10.14
CA ALA A 400 27.43 30.81 -9.56
C ALA A 400 28.51 30.49 -10.61
N ASN A 401 28.08 30.19 -11.84
CA ASN A 401 28.93 29.80 -12.96
C ASN A 401 29.17 30.91 -13.99
N GLU A 402 28.69 32.14 -13.77
CA GLU A 402 28.80 33.24 -14.74
C GLU A 402 30.23 33.58 -15.16
N GLN A 403 31.19 33.42 -14.24
CA GLN A 403 32.60 33.74 -14.45
C GLN A 403 33.41 32.59 -15.06
N ARG A 404 32.79 31.43 -15.31
CA ARG A 404 33.49 30.30 -15.92
C ARG A 404 33.76 30.55 -17.40
N THR A 405 34.88 29.99 -17.85
CA THR A 405 35.30 30.01 -19.27
C THR A 405 34.50 29.01 -20.11
N ASP A 406 34.05 27.91 -19.50
CA ASP A 406 33.23 26.91 -20.17
C ASP A 406 31.87 27.49 -20.53
N THR A 407 31.46 27.32 -21.78
CA THR A 407 30.17 27.84 -22.27
C THR A 407 29.00 26.94 -21.94
N LEU A 408 29.25 25.66 -21.64
CA LEU A 408 28.22 24.66 -21.36
C LEU A 408 28.14 24.35 -19.87
N LEU A 409 26.95 24.53 -19.32
CA LEU A 409 26.57 24.12 -17.97
C LEU A 409 25.45 23.07 -18.08
N THR A 410 25.58 21.95 -17.38
CA THR A 410 24.55 20.90 -17.37
C THR A 410 23.95 20.71 -15.98
N ILE A 411 22.65 20.46 -15.90
CA ILE A 411 21.98 20.07 -14.67
C ILE A 411 21.21 18.77 -14.89
N PHE A 412 21.23 17.92 -13.87
CA PHE A 412 20.47 16.68 -13.80
C PHE A 412 19.47 16.78 -12.66
N ILE A 413 18.19 16.74 -12.99
CA ILE A 413 17.10 16.73 -12.01
C ILE A 413 16.59 15.29 -11.94
N VAL A 414 16.68 14.69 -10.76
CA VAL A 414 16.24 13.32 -10.49
C VAL A 414 15.01 13.37 -9.59
N GLU A 415 13.85 13.14 -10.18
CA GLU A 415 12.54 13.35 -9.54
C GLU A 415 11.51 12.34 -10.06
N HIS A 416 10.37 12.27 -9.40
CA HIS A 416 9.21 11.55 -9.91
C HIS A 416 8.50 12.41 -10.97
N ILE A 417 8.51 11.97 -12.23
CA ILE A 417 7.86 12.70 -13.30
C ILE A 417 6.44 12.20 -13.48
N ILE A 418 5.46 13.10 -13.41
CA ILE A 418 4.07 12.77 -13.74
C ILE A 418 3.94 12.67 -15.26
N PHE A 419 3.57 11.48 -15.75
CA PHE A 419 3.26 11.28 -17.16
C PHE A 419 1.79 11.62 -17.41
N SER A 420 1.55 12.59 -18.27
CA SER A 420 0.21 13.08 -18.63
C SER A 420 -0.50 12.18 -19.66
N ASP A 421 0.09 11.04 -20.01
CA ASP A 421 -0.45 10.08 -21.00
C ASP A 421 -1.63 9.24 -20.48
N GLY A 422 -1.98 9.39 -19.20
CA GLY A 422 -3.10 8.70 -18.56
C GLY A 422 -2.86 7.20 -18.34
N THR A 423 -1.61 6.73 -18.46
CA THR A 423 -1.26 5.33 -18.27
C THR A 423 -1.17 4.96 -16.78
N ILE A 424 -1.65 3.75 -16.44
CA ILE A 424 -1.60 3.22 -15.06
C ILE A 424 -0.15 2.91 -14.64
N SER A 425 0.81 2.85 -15.58
CA SER A 425 2.22 2.56 -15.32
C SER A 425 2.92 3.57 -14.41
N ASN A 426 2.35 4.76 -14.21
CA ASN A 426 2.92 5.82 -13.38
C ASN A 426 2.10 6.15 -12.13
N TRP A 427 1.32 5.18 -11.63
CA TRP A 427 0.50 5.39 -10.42
C TRP A 427 1.36 5.75 -9.20
N GLN A 428 2.62 5.31 -9.13
CA GLN A 428 3.53 5.65 -8.04
C GLN A 428 3.78 7.16 -7.98
N ALA A 429 4.08 7.84 -9.10
CA ALA A 429 4.34 9.28 -9.09
C ALA A 429 3.10 10.06 -8.64
N HIS A 430 1.90 9.66 -9.05
CA HIS A 430 0.65 10.25 -8.55
C HIS A 430 0.45 10.02 -7.05
N GLY A 431 0.79 8.83 -6.55
CA GLY A 431 0.76 8.53 -5.12
C GLY A 431 1.74 9.39 -4.33
N PHE A 432 2.94 9.58 -4.86
CA PHE A 432 3.96 10.48 -4.30
C PHE A 432 3.49 11.93 -4.32
N ASP A 433 2.85 12.42 -5.38
CA ASP A 433 2.32 13.79 -5.45
C ASP A 433 1.29 14.10 -4.34
N ILE A 434 0.36 13.16 -4.13
CA ILE A 434 -0.60 13.24 -3.01
C ILE A 434 0.16 13.22 -1.67
N GLY A 435 1.18 12.37 -1.56
CA GLY A 435 2.08 12.33 -0.41
C GLY A 435 2.78 13.68 -0.17
N MET A 436 3.41 14.27 -1.18
CA MET A 436 4.14 15.52 -1.08
C MET A 436 3.23 16.69 -0.70
N THR A 437 1.99 16.69 -1.21
CA THR A 437 0.96 17.64 -0.78
C THR A 437 0.65 17.48 0.71
N ALA A 438 0.54 16.24 1.20
CA ALA A 438 0.25 15.95 2.59
C ALA A 438 1.44 16.28 3.52
N TYR A 439 2.67 16.01 3.11
CA TYR A 439 3.85 16.16 3.96
C TYR A 439 4.42 17.58 3.94
N GLY A 440 4.65 18.15 2.75
CA GLY A 440 5.46 19.37 2.58
C GLY A 440 4.76 20.53 1.87
N GLY A 441 3.52 20.36 1.39
CA GLY A 441 2.91 21.35 0.48
C GLY A 441 3.67 21.44 -0.84
N ALA A 442 4.36 20.33 -1.14
CA ALA A 442 5.24 20.10 -2.26
C ALA A 442 4.47 19.37 -3.37
N ARG A 443 5.01 19.34 -4.58
CA ARG A 443 4.34 18.73 -5.73
C ARG A 443 5.33 17.98 -6.62
N GLU A 444 4.89 16.85 -7.11
CA GLU A 444 5.52 16.23 -8.28
C GLU A 444 5.04 16.98 -9.52
N ARG A 445 5.85 16.97 -10.58
CA ARG A 445 5.59 17.77 -11.77
C ARG A 445 5.66 16.92 -13.03
N THR A 446 4.92 17.35 -14.03
CA THR A 446 5.03 16.83 -15.39
C THR A 446 6.32 17.30 -16.06
N GLU A 447 6.74 16.62 -17.12
CA GLU A 447 7.87 17.06 -17.96
C GLU A 447 7.67 18.51 -18.45
N GLN A 448 6.45 18.85 -18.87
CA GLN A 448 6.11 20.19 -19.36
C GLN A 448 6.26 21.25 -18.27
N GLU A 449 5.88 20.94 -17.03
CA GLU A 449 6.05 21.87 -15.90
C GLU A 449 7.52 22.06 -15.56
N TYR A 450 8.34 21.01 -15.59
CA TYR A 450 9.79 21.15 -15.45
C TYR A 450 10.40 21.98 -16.58
N GLN A 451 9.96 21.78 -17.82
CA GLN A 451 10.40 22.60 -18.95
C GLN A 451 10.13 24.10 -18.70
N VAL A 452 8.95 24.45 -18.20
CA VAL A 452 8.62 25.85 -17.86
C VAL A 452 9.52 26.41 -16.76
N LEU A 453 9.85 25.62 -15.73
CA LEU A 453 10.78 26.03 -14.66
C LEU A 453 12.19 26.28 -15.21
N LEU A 454 12.67 25.36 -16.05
CA LEU A 454 13.98 25.45 -16.70
C LEU A 454 14.07 26.70 -17.58
N GLU A 455 13.09 26.94 -18.43
CA GLU A 455 13.05 28.10 -19.33
C GLU A 455 13.06 29.42 -18.55
N LYS A 456 12.30 29.53 -17.46
CA LYS A 456 12.31 30.70 -16.57
C LYS A 456 13.66 30.96 -15.92
N ALA A 457 14.40 29.89 -15.59
CA ALA A 457 15.77 29.98 -15.09
C ALA A 457 16.83 30.12 -16.20
N GLY A 458 16.42 30.10 -17.48
CA GLY A 458 17.27 30.20 -18.66
C GLY A 458 17.98 28.91 -19.08
N PHE A 459 17.53 27.76 -18.61
CA PHE A 459 17.99 26.45 -19.08
C PHE A 459 17.08 25.93 -20.20
N GLN A 460 17.64 25.06 -21.04
CA GLN A 460 16.92 24.31 -22.07
C GLN A 460 16.85 22.85 -21.66
N LEU A 461 15.64 22.26 -21.69
CA LEU A 461 15.48 20.82 -21.51
C LEU A 461 16.13 20.10 -22.70
N LYS A 462 17.12 19.25 -22.43
CA LYS A 462 17.86 18.52 -23.46
C LYS A 462 17.30 17.13 -23.66
N LYS A 463 17.05 16.39 -22.58
CA LYS A 463 16.56 15.02 -22.65
C LYS A 463 15.94 14.56 -21.34
N LEU A 464 14.89 13.76 -21.44
CA LEU A 464 14.32 12.98 -20.36
C LEU A 464 14.78 11.52 -20.49
N TYR A 465 15.32 10.95 -19.40
CA TYR A 465 15.72 9.55 -19.31
C TYR A 465 14.77 8.83 -18.33
N PRO A 466 13.85 7.98 -18.80
CA PRO A 466 13.05 7.13 -17.93
C PRO A 466 13.92 5.98 -17.42
N ILE A 467 13.98 5.79 -16.09
CA ILE A 467 14.89 4.81 -15.48
C ILE A 467 14.12 3.58 -14.99
N GLN A 468 13.06 3.80 -14.22
CA GLN A 468 11.94 2.89 -13.99
C GLN A 468 10.95 3.64 -13.09
N ALA A 469 9.66 3.64 -13.44
CA ALA A 469 8.66 4.41 -12.72
C ALA A 469 8.71 4.16 -11.19
N PRO A 470 8.72 5.22 -10.36
CA PRO A 470 8.42 6.61 -10.74
C PRO A 470 9.61 7.50 -11.16
N ASP A 471 10.86 7.07 -10.98
CA ASP A 471 12.04 7.94 -11.14
C ASP A 471 12.43 8.18 -12.61
N SER A 472 12.71 9.44 -12.93
CA SER A 472 13.31 9.85 -14.20
C SER A 472 14.41 10.89 -14.00
N ILE A 473 15.32 10.99 -14.96
CA ILE A 473 16.34 12.04 -15.01
C ILE A 473 15.99 13.04 -16.10
N ILE A 474 15.86 14.31 -15.74
CA ILE A 474 15.84 15.41 -16.70
C ILE A 474 17.25 15.96 -16.81
N GLU A 475 17.82 15.88 -18.00
CA GLU A 475 19.04 16.60 -18.38
C GLU A 475 18.65 17.93 -19.01
N ALA A 476 19.12 19.03 -18.42
CA ALA A 476 18.96 20.37 -18.97
C ALA A 476 20.31 21.08 -19.08
N ILE A 477 20.41 22.00 -20.04
CA ILE A 477 21.64 22.69 -20.36
C ILE A 477 21.45 24.20 -20.40
N PHE A 478 22.50 24.93 -20.06
CA PHE A 478 22.63 26.35 -20.32
C PHE A 478 23.87 26.57 -21.19
N ILE A 479 23.72 27.35 -22.26
CA ILE A 479 24.79 27.77 -23.15
C ILE A 479 24.91 29.28 -23.01
N LYS A 480 26.10 29.76 -22.60
CA LYS A 480 26.40 31.17 -22.35
C LYS A 480 26.39 32.02 -23.62
#